data_AF-A0A958FRY7-F1
#
_entry.id   AF-A0A958FRY7-F1
#
_cell.length_a   1.000
_cell.length_b   1.000
_cell.length_c   1.000
_cell.angle_alpha   90.00
_cell.angle_beta   90.00
_cell.angle_gamma   90.00
#
_symmetry.space_group_name_H-M   'P 1'
#
loop_
_entity.id
_entity.type
_entity.pdbx_description
1 polymer ?
#
loop_
_entity_poly.entity_id
_entity_poly.type
_entity_poly.pdbx_seq_one_letter_code
_entity_poly.pdbx_strand_id
1 'polypeptide(L)'
;ALNKHGWDVAAWNFRGCSGEPNRLPQFYHSGSSDDLETVINHIRGLGKYEKIDLVGFSMGGNITLKYLGEKSGEVPQEIGRAVAFSVPCDLKNSSYKLDKLGNALYMRRFLRSLRVKIRQKAALFPDKLNDDGYRKIKNFKHFDDRYTAKLHGFRDAEDYWQQCSSLYYLKEIRIPALLVSARDDPFLSLECYPYKIANRHEYFFLETPKHGGHVGFVQFNSSGIYWSEQRAIQFLNHY
;
A
#
# COMPACT_ATOMS: atom_id res chain seq x y z
N ALA A 1 -12.06 -7.90 -12.86
CA ALA A 1 -11.66 -8.66 -14.08
C ALA A 1 -11.19 -10.12 -13.83
N LEU A 2 -10.51 -10.39 -12.72
CA LEU A 2 -9.85 -11.67 -12.42
C LEU A 2 -10.77 -12.91 -12.43
N ASN A 3 -11.95 -12.86 -11.78
CA ASN A 3 -12.90 -13.99 -11.80
C ASN A 3 -13.34 -14.40 -13.22
N LYS A 4 -13.44 -13.44 -14.16
CA LYS A 4 -13.76 -13.73 -15.57
C LYS A 4 -12.63 -14.47 -16.31
N HIS A 5 -11.45 -14.53 -15.72
CA HIS A 5 -10.25 -15.20 -16.25
C HIS A 5 -9.85 -16.41 -15.39
N GLY A 6 -10.79 -16.97 -14.61
CA GLY A 6 -10.57 -18.23 -13.89
C GLY A 6 -9.84 -18.10 -12.55
N TRP A 7 -9.65 -16.88 -12.03
CA TRP A 7 -9.05 -16.64 -10.73
C TRP A 7 -10.12 -16.56 -9.64
N ASP A 8 -9.92 -17.26 -8.52
CA ASP A 8 -10.60 -16.93 -7.28
C ASP A 8 -9.96 -15.68 -6.66
N VAL A 9 -10.77 -14.80 -6.08
CA VAL A 9 -10.30 -13.52 -5.51
C VAL A 9 -10.70 -13.42 -4.05
N ALA A 10 -9.69 -13.23 -3.20
CA ALA A 10 -9.87 -12.78 -1.83
C ALA A 10 -9.52 -11.28 -1.75
N ALA A 11 -10.46 -10.46 -1.29
CA ALA A 11 -10.24 -9.06 -0.97
C ALA A 11 -10.45 -8.85 0.53
N TRP A 12 -9.46 -8.27 1.21
CA TRP A 12 -9.57 -7.97 2.63
C TRP A 12 -9.82 -6.48 2.88
N ASN A 13 -10.32 -6.16 4.07
CA ASN A 13 -10.34 -4.80 4.59
C ASN A 13 -9.18 -4.57 5.54
N PHE A 14 -8.45 -3.45 5.40
CA PHE A 14 -7.47 -3.07 6.42
C PHE A 14 -8.14 -2.90 7.77
N ARG A 15 -7.35 -3.05 8.83
CA ARG A 15 -7.79 -2.91 10.21
C ARG A 15 -8.58 -1.61 10.44
N GLY A 16 -9.88 -1.73 10.73
CA GLY A 16 -10.77 -0.58 10.92
C GLY A 16 -11.30 0.07 9.64
N CYS A 17 -11.25 -0.63 8.51
CA CYS A 17 -11.84 -0.21 7.23
C CYS A 17 -13.05 -1.05 6.79
N SER A 18 -13.48 -2.04 7.59
CA SER A 18 -14.64 -2.89 7.27
C SER A 18 -16.00 -2.25 7.57
N GLY A 19 -16.02 -0.98 7.99
CA GLY A 19 -17.20 -0.30 8.55
C GLY A 19 -17.23 -0.27 10.08
N GLU A 20 -16.50 -1.18 10.72
CA GLU A 20 -16.41 -1.28 12.18
C GLU A 20 -14.98 -0.96 12.67
N PRO A 21 -14.81 -0.26 13.81
CA PRO A 21 -13.50 -0.05 14.40
C PRO A 21 -12.93 -1.38 14.91
N ASN A 22 -11.61 -1.58 14.75
CA ASN A 22 -10.96 -2.77 15.31
C ASN A 22 -10.93 -2.73 16.87
N ARG A 23 -10.62 -3.85 17.52
CA ARG A 23 -10.65 -3.98 18.99
C ARG A 23 -9.44 -3.39 19.73
N LEU A 24 -8.41 -2.95 19.01
CA LEU A 24 -7.18 -2.41 19.58
C LEU A 24 -7.04 -0.90 19.27
N PRO A 25 -6.25 -0.12 20.03
CA PRO A 25 -6.03 1.29 19.71
C PRO A 25 -5.39 1.53 18.34
N GLN A 26 -4.54 0.60 17.89
CA GLN A 26 -3.76 0.70 16.67
C GLN A 26 -4.62 0.72 15.39
N PHE A 27 -4.14 1.41 14.36
CA PHE A 27 -4.74 1.45 13.03
C PHE A 27 -3.99 0.49 12.08
N TYR A 28 -4.36 0.47 10.80
CA TYR A 28 -3.42 0.01 9.78
C TYR A 28 -2.41 1.13 9.49
N HIS A 29 -1.24 0.78 8.97
CA HIS A 29 -0.26 1.73 8.44
C HIS A 29 0.44 1.12 7.21
N SER A 30 1.31 1.90 6.55
CA SER A 30 1.99 1.45 5.32
C SER A 30 2.94 0.27 5.54
N GLY A 31 3.25 -0.08 6.79
CA GLY A 31 4.19 -1.15 7.15
C GLY A 31 3.53 -2.38 7.78
N SER A 32 2.20 -2.51 7.71
CA SER A 32 1.44 -3.63 8.30
C SER A 32 1.62 -4.94 7.51
N SER A 33 2.86 -5.41 7.38
CA SER A 33 3.22 -6.70 6.77
C SER A 33 2.57 -7.88 7.51
N ASP A 34 2.40 -7.75 8.82
CA ASP A 34 1.76 -8.72 9.71
C ASP A 34 0.27 -8.94 9.39
N ASP A 35 -0.45 -7.85 9.07
CA ASP A 35 -1.84 -7.94 8.63
C ASP A 35 -1.93 -8.70 7.29
N LEU A 36 -0.99 -8.49 6.34
CA LEU A 36 -0.92 -9.24 5.07
C LEU A 36 -0.58 -10.72 5.30
N GLU A 37 0.45 -10.99 6.11
CA GLU A 37 0.87 -12.34 6.47
C GLU A 37 -0.28 -13.14 7.11
N THR A 38 -1.05 -12.50 7.99
CA THR A 38 -2.22 -13.12 8.63
C THR A 38 -3.25 -13.57 7.60
N VAL A 39 -3.54 -12.74 6.58
CA VAL A 39 -4.51 -13.11 5.55
C VAL A 39 -3.96 -14.19 4.62
N ILE A 40 -2.68 -14.12 4.24
CA ILE A 40 -2.04 -15.20 3.48
C ILE A 40 -2.17 -16.52 4.23
N ASN A 41 -1.79 -16.55 5.51
CA ASN A 41 -1.83 -17.77 6.31
C ASN A 41 -3.27 -18.29 6.51
N HIS A 42 -4.25 -17.39 6.61
CA HIS A 42 -5.66 -17.78 6.62
C HIS A 42 -6.05 -18.50 5.32
N ILE A 43 -5.73 -17.92 4.15
CA ILE A 43 -6.05 -18.51 2.84
C ILE A 43 -5.34 -19.86 2.65
N ARG A 44 -4.06 -19.94 3.02
CA ARG A 44 -3.27 -21.19 2.99
C ARG A 44 -3.88 -22.27 3.88
N GLY A 45 -4.33 -21.89 5.08
CA GLY A 45 -4.98 -22.79 6.03
C GLY A 45 -6.29 -23.40 5.53
N LEU A 46 -6.89 -22.86 4.45
CA LEU A 46 -8.05 -23.49 3.80
C LEU A 46 -7.67 -24.76 3.04
N GLY A 47 -6.40 -24.95 2.67
CA GLY A 47 -5.92 -26.12 1.91
C GLY A 47 -6.51 -26.25 0.50
N LYS A 48 -7.06 -25.16 -0.06
CA LYS A 48 -7.77 -25.15 -1.35
C LYS A 48 -6.94 -24.63 -2.52
N TYR A 49 -5.85 -23.93 -2.25
CA TYR A 49 -5.11 -23.16 -3.25
C TYR A 49 -3.64 -23.59 -3.23
N GLU A 50 -3.16 -24.07 -4.38
CA GLU A 50 -1.75 -24.41 -4.59
C GLU A 50 -0.89 -23.17 -4.89
N LYS A 51 -1.54 -22.10 -5.40
CA LYS A 51 -0.90 -20.85 -5.78
C LYS A 51 -1.73 -19.65 -5.33
N ILE A 52 -1.04 -18.64 -4.83
CA ILE A 52 -1.60 -17.37 -4.37
C ILE A 52 -0.76 -16.26 -5.02
N ASP A 53 -1.40 -15.35 -5.73
CA ASP A 53 -0.75 -14.17 -6.29
C ASP A 53 -1.29 -12.89 -5.63
N LEU A 54 -0.42 -11.92 -5.40
CA LEU A 54 -0.74 -10.71 -4.65
C LEU A 54 -0.98 -9.52 -5.59
N VAL A 55 -2.08 -8.79 -5.38
CA VAL A 55 -2.35 -7.54 -6.11
C VAL A 55 -2.57 -6.40 -5.12
N GLY A 56 -1.79 -5.34 -5.25
CA GLY A 56 -1.82 -4.19 -4.34
C GLY A 56 -1.92 -2.85 -5.06
N PHE A 57 -2.62 -1.89 -4.47
CA PHE A 57 -2.75 -0.53 -5.00
C PHE A 57 -2.31 0.49 -3.94
N SER A 58 -1.54 1.50 -4.35
CA SER A 58 -1.06 2.57 -3.47
C SER A 58 -0.41 2.00 -2.21
N MET A 59 -0.88 2.37 -1.02
CA MET A 59 -0.42 1.84 0.25
C MET A 59 -0.51 0.31 0.37
N GLY A 60 -1.54 -0.32 -0.24
CA GLY A 60 -1.62 -1.79 -0.27
C GLY A 60 -0.48 -2.42 -1.08
N GLY A 61 -0.08 -1.78 -2.18
CA GLY A 61 1.10 -2.20 -2.94
C GLY A 61 2.41 -1.96 -2.17
N ASN A 62 2.49 -0.93 -1.32
CA ASN A 62 3.64 -0.74 -0.44
C ASN A 62 3.75 -1.88 0.57
N ILE A 63 2.64 -2.25 1.21
CA ILE A 63 2.59 -3.39 2.14
C ILE A 63 2.99 -4.68 1.42
N THR A 64 2.44 -4.95 0.22
CA THR A 64 2.81 -6.12 -0.59
C THR A 64 4.30 -6.18 -0.89
N LEU A 65 4.87 -5.10 -1.46
CA LEU A 65 6.29 -5.08 -1.84
C LEU A 65 7.23 -5.10 -0.63
N LYS A 66 6.85 -4.43 0.47
CA LYS A 66 7.59 -4.49 1.74
C LYS A 66 7.59 -5.90 2.29
N TYR A 67 6.42 -6.55 2.42
CA TYR A 67 6.31 -7.93 2.91
C TYR A 67 7.20 -8.89 2.13
N LEU A 68 7.16 -8.84 0.79
CA LEU A 68 7.96 -9.74 -0.04
C LEU A 68 9.47 -9.58 0.13
N GLY A 69 9.95 -8.37 0.40
CA GLY A 69 11.38 -8.11 0.63
C GLY A 69 11.81 -8.29 2.08
N GLU A 70 11.01 -7.81 3.04
CA GLU A 70 11.28 -7.90 4.48
C GLU A 70 11.24 -9.35 4.98
N LYS A 71 10.31 -10.15 4.46
CA LYS A 71 10.16 -11.58 4.77
C LYS A 71 10.86 -12.46 3.74
N SER A 72 11.87 -11.94 3.04
CA SER A 72 12.62 -12.73 2.06
C SER A 72 13.16 -14.01 2.70
N GLY A 73 12.89 -15.17 2.07
CA GLY A 73 13.20 -16.49 2.61
C GLY A 73 12.15 -17.09 3.56
N GLU A 74 11.22 -16.28 4.08
CA GLU A 74 10.06 -16.72 4.87
C GLU A 74 8.74 -16.68 4.08
N VAL A 75 8.72 -15.99 2.93
CA VAL A 75 7.56 -15.96 2.03
C VAL A 75 7.15 -17.39 1.67
N PRO A 76 5.89 -17.80 1.90
CA PRO A 76 5.43 -19.15 1.58
C PRO A 76 5.58 -19.47 0.09
N GLN A 77 5.95 -20.71 -0.23
CA GLN A 77 6.18 -21.17 -1.61
C GLN A 77 4.93 -21.07 -2.50
N GLU A 78 3.75 -21.06 -1.90
CA GLU A 78 2.47 -20.87 -2.60
C GLU A 78 2.34 -19.45 -3.16
N ILE A 79 3.09 -18.47 -2.63
CA ILE A 79 3.08 -17.10 -3.13
C ILE A 79 3.91 -17.01 -4.41
N GLY A 80 3.24 -16.95 -5.56
CA GLY A 80 3.89 -17.04 -6.85
C GLY A 80 4.40 -15.71 -7.37
N ARG A 81 3.55 -14.68 -7.34
CA ARG A 81 3.80 -13.40 -8.02
C ARG A 81 3.14 -12.25 -7.29
N ALA A 82 3.58 -11.04 -7.61
CA ALA A 82 2.89 -9.82 -7.19
C ALA A 82 2.77 -8.78 -8.29
N VAL A 83 1.66 -8.04 -8.28
CA VAL A 83 1.46 -6.84 -9.10
C VAL A 83 1.04 -5.69 -8.19
N ALA A 84 1.77 -4.58 -8.26
CA ALA A 84 1.52 -3.41 -7.45
C ALA A 84 1.37 -2.16 -8.32
N PHE A 85 0.36 -1.32 -8.04
CA PHE A 85 0.06 -0.12 -8.80
C PHE A 85 0.22 1.15 -7.96
N SER A 86 0.88 2.16 -8.53
CA SER A 86 1.05 3.52 -7.97
C SER A 86 1.51 3.53 -6.52
N VAL A 87 2.58 2.79 -6.25
CA VAL A 87 3.06 2.54 -4.90
C VAL A 87 3.94 3.69 -4.40
N PRO A 88 3.66 4.26 -3.22
CA PRO A 88 4.56 5.21 -2.56
C PRO A 88 5.75 4.46 -1.94
N CYS A 89 6.64 3.91 -2.79
CA CYS A 89 7.78 3.10 -2.34
C CYS A 89 8.69 3.87 -1.38
N ASP A 90 8.76 5.20 -1.54
CA ASP A 90 9.37 6.14 -0.61
C ASP A 90 8.27 6.97 0.06
N LEU A 91 7.89 6.58 1.29
CA LEU A 91 6.82 7.21 2.05
C LEU A 91 7.16 8.66 2.44
N LYS A 92 8.44 8.94 2.70
CA LYS A 92 8.89 10.27 3.11
C LYS A 92 8.71 11.24 1.96
N ASN A 93 9.31 10.96 0.81
CA ASN A 93 9.27 11.86 -0.33
C ASN A 93 7.87 11.92 -0.96
N SER A 94 7.08 10.84 -0.91
CA SER A 94 5.64 10.88 -1.26
C SER A 94 4.84 11.78 -0.33
N SER A 95 5.10 11.72 0.98
CA SER A 95 4.41 12.58 1.96
C SER A 95 4.72 14.05 1.71
N TYR A 96 5.98 14.41 1.42
CA TYR A 96 6.35 15.77 1.04
C TYR A 96 5.79 16.20 -0.32
N LYS A 97 5.69 15.29 -1.29
CA LYS A 97 5.03 15.56 -2.58
C LYS A 97 3.54 15.88 -2.39
N LEU A 98 2.87 15.15 -1.51
CA LEU A 98 1.46 15.39 -1.15
C LEU A 98 1.23 16.67 -0.34
N ASP A 99 2.23 17.18 0.37
CA ASP A 99 2.16 18.45 1.11
C ASP A 99 2.28 19.70 0.21
N LYS A 100 2.62 19.54 -1.07
CA LYS A 100 2.69 20.67 -2.01
C LYS A 100 1.31 21.31 -2.21
N LEU A 101 1.29 22.62 -2.46
CA LEU A 101 0.06 23.41 -2.64
C LEU A 101 -0.89 22.84 -3.71
N GLY A 102 -0.38 22.30 -4.81
CA GLY A 102 -1.18 21.65 -5.85
C GLY A 102 -1.97 20.43 -5.38
N ASN A 103 -1.56 19.81 -4.26
CA ASN A 103 -2.21 18.66 -3.64
C ASN A 103 -3.02 19.03 -2.38
N ALA A 104 -3.17 20.32 -2.05
CA ALA A 104 -3.81 20.77 -0.82
C ALA A 104 -5.26 20.26 -0.64
N LEU A 105 -6.02 20.10 -1.72
CA LEU A 105 -7.36 19.52 -1.68
C LEU A 105 -7.32 18.04 -1.25
N TYR A 106 -6.38 17.27 -1.80
CA TYR A 106 -6.17 15.87 -1.43
C TYR A 106 -5.70 15.75 0.02
N MET A 107 -4.69 16.52 0.42
CA MET A 107 -4.19 16.53 1.80
C MET A 107 -5.33 16.84 2.79
N ARG A 108 -6.15 17.85 2.52
CA ARG A 108 -7.31 18.19 3.36
C ARG A 108 -8.32 17.05 3.44
N ARG A 109 -8.62 16.39 2.31
CA ARG A 109 -9.53 15.24 2.27
C ARG A 109 -8.99 14.06 3.08
N PHE A 110 -7.70 13.73 2.96
CA PHE A 110 -7.05 12.68 3.74
C PHE A 110 -7.11 12.98 5.24
N LEU A 111 -6.66 14.17 5.66
CA LEU A 111 -6.67 14.55 7.08
C LEU A 111 -8.08 14.62 7.66
N ARG A 112 -9.10 14.99 6.86
CA ARG A 112 -10.50 14.93 7.30
C ARG A 112 -10.96 13.48 7.53
N SER A 113 -10.66 12.58 6.60
CA SER A 113 -10.97 11.14 6.73
C SER A 113 -10.28 10.52 7.94
N LEU A 114 -8.98 10.80 8.13
CA LEU A 114 -8.21 10.33 9.26
C LEU A 114 -8.75 10.88 10.60
N ARG A 115 -9.20 12.13 10.64
CA ARG A 115 -9.82 12.71 11.84
C ARG A 115 -11.06 11.95 12.27
N VAL A 116 -11.89 11.51 11.32
CA VAL A 116 -13.08 10.70 11.63
C VAL A 116 -12.65 9.41 12.34
N LYS A 117 -11.63 8.72 11.81
CA LYS A 117 -11.08 7.51 12.42
C LYS A 117 -10.49 7.76 13.81
N ILE A 118 -9.77 8.88 14.01
CA ILE A 118 -9.26 9.28 15.32
C ILE A 118 -10.40 9.51 16.32
N ARG A 119 -11.47 10.22 15.94
CA ARG A 119 -12.60 10.47 16.84
C ARG A 119 -13.34 9.19 17.22
N GLN A 120 -13.54 8.29 16.26
CA GLN A 120 -14.14 6.97 16.52
C GLN A 120 -13.29 6.17 17.51
N LYS A 121 -11.96 6.18 17.37
CA LYS A 121 -11.07 5.49 18.32
C LYS A 121 -10.93 6.19 19.66
N ALA A 122 -10.92 7.52 19.70
CA ALA A 122 -10.87 8.28 20.94
C ALA A 122 -12.09 7.99 21.83
N ALA A 123 -13.27 7.76 21.23
CA ALA A 123 -14.46 7.35 21.99
C ALA A 123 -14.31 5.97 22.65
N LEU A 124 -13.54 5.05 22.04
CA LEU A 124 -13.31 3.70 22.54
C LEU A 124 -12.08 3.60 23.47
N PHE A 125 -11.10 4.47 23.27
CA PHE A 125 -9.82 4.48 23.98
C PHE A 125 -9.46 5.90 24.43
N PRO A 126 -10.28 6.54 25.29
CA PRO A 126 -10.11 7.95 25.66
C PRO A 126 -8.76 8.22 26.36
N ASP A 127 -8.22 7.24 27.09
CA ASP A 127 -6.94 7.36 27.79
C ASP A 127 -5.72 7.25 26.86
N LYS A 128 -5.93 6.80 25.61
CA LYS A 128 -4.86 6.59 24.62
C LYS A 128 -4.92 7.56 23.45
N LEU A 129 -6.11 8.06 23.13
CA LEU A 129 -6.36 8.86 21.92
C LEU A 129 -7.35 9.98 22.18
N ASN A 130 -7.06 11.16 21.63
CA ASN A 130 -7.97 12.30 21.54
C ASN A 130 -7.71 13.06 20.24
N ASP A 131 -8.67 13.90 19.82
CA ASP A 131 -8.52 14.80 18.68
C ASP A 131 -8.25 16.26 19.09
N ASP A 132 -7.74 16.48 20.31
CA ASP A 132 -7.51 17.82 20.84
C ASP A 132 -6.50 18.59 20.00
N GLY A 133 -6.84 19.80 19.56
CA GLY A 133 -5.95 20.58 18.71
C GLY A 133 -5.69 19.97 17.31
N TYR A 134 -6.50 18.99 16.84
CA TYR A 134 -6.34 18.39 15.50
C TYR A 134 -6.28 19.43 14.38
N ARG A 135 -6.89 20.61 14.56
CA ARG A 135 -6.84 21.74 13.61
C ARG A 135 -5.40 22.22 13.29
N LYS A 136 -4.42 21.92 14.16
CA LYS A 136 -2.98 22.22 13.96
C LYS A 136 -2.27 21.20 13.05
N ILE A 137 -2.88 20.05 12.79
CA ILE A 137 -2.35 19.04 11.86
C ILE A 137 -2.62 19.51 10.44
N LYS A 138 -1.55 19.73 9.66
CA LYS A 138 -1.62 20.31 8.31
C LYS A 138 -1.20 19.35 7.21
N ASN A 139 -0.39 18.34 7.55
CA ASN A 139 0.16 17.38 6.62
C ASN A 139 0.35 16.00 7.27
N PHE A 140 0.82 15.04 6.49
CA PHE A 140 1.10 13.70 7.01
C PHE A 140 2.21 13.67 8.04
N LYS A 141 3.23 14.53 7.95
CA LYS A 141 4.26 14.62 8.99
C LYS A 141 3.64 14.85 10.37
N HIS A 142 2.78 15.86 10.50
CA HIS A 142 2.11 16.18 11.77
C HIS A 142 1.18 15.05 12.23
N PHE A 143 0.49 14.39 11.31
CA PHE A 143 -0.42 13.30 11.64
C PHE A 143 0.35 12.07 12.12
N ASP A 144 1.38 11.67 11.36
CA ASP A 144 2.19 10.50 11.64
C ASP A 144 3.03 10.69 12.90
N ASP A 145 3.63 11.87 13.13
CA ASP A 145 4.36 12.18 14.37
C ASP A 145 3.47 12.03 15.61
N ARG A 146 2.20 12.41 15.49
CA ARG A 146 1.28 12.41 16.62
C ARG A 146 0.61 11.07 16.86
N TYR A 147 0.15 10.41 15.80
CA TYR A 147 -0.70 9.22 15.91
C TYR A 147 0.01 7.98 15.41
N THR A 148 0.38 7.94 14.12
CA THR A 148 0.91 6.72 13.49
C THR A 148 2.18 6.24 14.18
N ALA A 149 3.17 7.11 14.36
CA ALA A 149 4.43 6.74 14.98
C ALA A 149 4.22 6.22 16.41
N LYS A 150 3.55 7.01 17.24
CA LYS A 150 3.33 6.69 18.66
C LYS A 150 2.51 5.42 18.89
N LEU A 151 1.43 5.23 18.13
CA LEU A 151 0.55 4.06 18.29
C LEU A 151 1.23 2.76 17.86
N HIS A 152 2.24 2.86 16.99
CA HIS A 152 2.91 1.72 16.38
C HIS A 152 4.36 1.54 16.86
N GLY A 153 4.79 2.31 17.87
CA GLY A 153 6.11 2.16 18.49
C GLY A 153 7.27 2.75 17.70
N PHE A 154 7.01 3.55 16.66
CA PHE A 154 8.06 4.31 15.97
C PHE A 154 8.42 5.57 16.76
N ARG A 155 9.66 6.03 16.62
CA ARG A 155 10.15 7.23 17.30
C ARG A 155 9.39 8.49 16.86
N ASP A 156 9.18 8.64 15.56
CA ASP A 156 8.58 9.80 14.91
C ASP A 156 8.12 9.42 13.48
N ALA A 157 7.56 10.38 12.72
CA ALA A 157 7.11 10.15 11.35
C ALA A 157 8.25 9.74 10.40
N GLU A 158 9.45 10.29 10.59
CA GLU A 158 10.60 10.00 9.73
C GLU A 158 11.09 8.57 9.95
N ASP A 159 11.17 8.14 11.20
CA ASP A 159 11.46 6.76 11.59
C ASP A 159 10.41 5.78 11.03
N TYR A 160 9.13 6.12 11.19
CA TYR A 160 8.03 5.36 10.59
C TYR A 160 8.17 5.23 9.07
N TRP A 161 8.38 6.34 8.36
CA TRP A 161 8.53 6.33 6.91
C TRP A 161 9.76 5.54 6.46
N GLN A 162 10.88 5.66 7.18
CA GLN A 162 12.09 4.91 6.87
C GLN A 162 11.86 3.40 6.99
N GLN A 163 11.31 2.94 8.11
CA GLN A 163 11.10 1.51 8.35
C GLN A 163 9.99 0.92 7.46
N CYS A 164 8.99 1.72 7.09
CA CYS A 164 7.80 1.24 6.37
C CYS A 164 7.82 1.46 4.86
N SER A 165 8.84 2.13 4.31
CA SER A 165 8.98 2.33 2.86
C SER A 165 9.42 1.03 2.17
N SER A 166 8.63 0.53 1.21
CA SER A 166 9.00 -0.70 0.50
C SER A 166 10.31 -0.57 -0.29
N LEU A 167 10.71 0.65 -0.67
CA LEU A 167 11.95 0.95 -1.40
C LEU A 167 13.18 0.25 -0.81
N TYR A 168 13.28 0.18 0.52
CA TYR A 168 14.44 -0.39 1.22
C TYR A 168 14.49 -1.93 1.18
N TYR A 169 13.38 -2.58 0.81
CA TYR A 169 13.24 -4.03 0.81
C TYR A 169 13.18 -4.63 -0.61
N LEU A 170 13.02 -3.80 -1.64
CA LEU A 170 12.81 -4.27 -3.03
C LEU A 170 13.92 -5.20 -3.56
N LYS A 171 15.17 -5.03 -3.09
CA LYS A 171 16.32 -5.84 -3.53
C LYS A 171 16.28 -7.28 -3.00
N GLU A 172 15.48 -7.53 -1.97
CA GLU A 172 15.38 -8.83 -1.34
C GLU A 172 14.21 -9.65 -1.88
N ILE A 173 13.40 -9.11 -2.78
CA ILE A 173 12.29 -9.84 -3.40
C ILE A 173 12.84 -11.04 -4.19
N ARG A 174 12.26 -12.24 -4.01
CA ARG A 174 12.70 -13.48 -4.67
C ARG A 174 11.67 -14.11 -5.61
N ILE A 175 10.55 -13.45 -5.83
CA ILE A 175 9.49 -13.89 -6.75
C ILE A 175 9.13 -12.78 -7.73
N PRO A 176 8.63 -13.10 -8.94
CA PRO A 176 8.24 -12.10 -9.92
C PRO A 176 7.27 -11.06 -9.35
N ALA A 177 7.70 -9.81 -9.30
CA ALA A 177 6.95 -8.69 -8.77
C ALA A 177 6.99 -7.51 -9.76
N LEU A 178 5.82 -7.08 -10.23
CA LEU A 178 5.67 -5.94 -11.11
C LEU A 178 5.18 -4.72 -10.33
N LEU A 179 5.94 -3.63 -10.38
CA LEU A 179 5.48 -2.29 -10.00
C LEU A 179 5.08 -1.50 -11.26
N VAL A 180 3.85 -1.02 -11.30
CA VAL A 180 3.36 -0.11 -12.35
C VAL A 180 3.04 1.25 -11.75
N SER A 181 3.67 2.33 -12.21
CA SER A 181 3.40 3.68 -11.71
C SER A 181 3.41 4.69 -12.85
N ALA A 182 2.32 5.42 -13.03
CA ALA A 182 2.19 6.39 -14.11
C ALA A 182 3.08 7.62 -13.87
N ARG A 183 3.74 8.14 -14.91
CA ARG A 183 4.65 9.30 -14.79
C ARG A 183 3.92 10.60 -14.43
N ASP A 184 2.61 10.66 -14.68
CA ASP A 184 1.75 11.79 -14.31
C ASP A 184 1.10 11.64 -12.93
N ASP A 185 1.55 10.69 -12.11
CA ASP A 185 1.04 10.50 -10.75
C ASP A 185 1.29 11.76 -9.88
N PRO A 186 0.23 12.43 -9.36
CA PRO A 186 0.37 13.65 -8.59
C PRO A 186 0.92 13.42 -7.17
N PHE A 187 0.88 12.18 -6.67
CA PHE A 187 1.19 11.85 -5.28
C PHE A 187 2.61 11.31 -5.12
N LEU A 188 3.15 10.67 -6.16
CA LEU A 188 4.46 10.05 -6.11
C LEU A 188 5.59 11.04 -6.43
N SER A 189 6.68 10.92 -5.68
CA SER A 189 7.94 11.61 -5.96
C SER A 189 8.82 10.77 -6.91
N LEU A 190 9.92 11.33 -7.42
CA LEU A 190 10.81 10.60 -8.35
C LEU A 190 11.48 9.38 -7.68
N GLU A 191 11.67 9.45 -6.37
CA GLU A 191 12.24 8.39 -5.54
C GLU A 191 11.33 7.14 -5.48
N CYS A 192 10.04 7.29 -5.78
CA CYS A 192 9.09 6.17 -5.88
C CYS A 192 9.21 5.38 -7.19
N TYR A 193 10.11 5.78 -8.09
CA TYR A 193 10.38 5.08 -9.34
C TYR A 193 11.77 4.43 -9.26
N PRO A 194 11.89 3.21 -8.69
CA PRO A 194 13.16 2.55 -8.38
C PRO A 194 13.84 1.96 -9.64
N TYR A 195 14.03 2.77 -10.68
CA TYR A 195 14.64 2.37 -11.96
C TYR A 195 15.98 1.64 -11.79
N LYS A 196 16.83 2.11 -10.87
CA LYS A 196 18.14 1.49 -10.63
C LYS A 196 18.03 0.08 -10.05
N ILE A 197 17.02 -0.19 -9.23
CA ILE A 197 16.78 -1.52 -8.65
C ILE A 197 16.21 -2.41 -9.75
N ALA A 198 15.12 -1.99 -10.40
CA ALA A 198 14.46 -2.76 -11.44
C ALA A 198 15.40 -3.17 -12.60
N ASN A 199 16.28 -2.27 -13.05
CA ASN A 199 17.21 -2.57 -14.14
C ASN A 199 18.28 -3.63 -13.82
N ARG A 200 18.45 -4.00 -12.54
CA ARG A 200 19.49 -4.93 -12.08
C ARG A 200 18.92 -6.15 -11.38
N HIS A 201 17.60 -6.23 -11.24
CA HIS A 201 16.96 -7.23 -10.41
C HIS A 201 16.28 -8.28 -11.28
N GLU A 202 16.50 -9.55 -10.98
CA GLU A 202 15.94 -10.68 -11.75
C GLU A 202 14.42 -10.76 -11.62
N TYR A 203 13.90 -10.54 -10.40
CA TYR A 203 12.48 -10.74 -10.10
C TYR A 203 11.64 -9.46 -9.98
N PHE A 204 12.23 -8.27 -10.07
CA PHE A 204 11.51 -7.02 -9.77
C PHE A 204 11.47 -6.13 -11.02
N PHE A 205 10.25 -5.90 -11.51
CA PHE A 205 9.99 -5.19 -12.75
C PHE A 205 9.33 -3.86 -12.48
N LEU A 206 9.67 -2.84 -13.27
CA LEU A 206 9.08 -1.51 -13.19
C LEU A 206 8.52 -1.08 -14.55
N GLU A 207 7.25 -0.73 -14.58
CA GLU A 207 6.59 -0.12 -15.72
C GLU A 207 6.12 1.30 -15.39
N THR A 208 6.44 2.24 -16.29
CA THR A 208 6.10 3.66 -16.10
C THR A 208 5.35 4.22 -17.30
N PRO A 209 4.04 3.89 -17.44
CA PRO A 209 3.22 4.46 -18.51
C PRO A 209 3.15 5.98 -18.38
N LYS A 210 2.93 6.68 -19.50
CA LYS A 210 2.85 8.15 -19.50
C LYS A 210 1.68 8.66 -18.65
N HIS A 211 0.55 7.95 -18.71
CA HIS A 211 -0.70 8.35 -18.10
C HIS A 211 -1.32 7.24 -17.25
N GLY A 212 -1.96 7.67 -16.16
CA GLY A 212 -2.68 6.79 -15.25
C GLY A 212 -3.03 7.47 -13.93
N GLY A 213 -2.42 8.61 -13.60
CA GLY A 213 -2.62 9.28 -12.31
C GLY A 213 -2.26 8.36 -11.13
N HIS A 214 -2.80 8.65 -9.94
CA HIS A 214 -2.44 7.90 -8.74
C HIS A 214 -3.06 6.51 -8.61
N VAL A 215 -4.16 6.22 -9.27
CA VAL A 215 -4.79 4.89 -9.35
C VAL A 215 -5.85 4.89 -10.46
N GLY A 216 -5.71 5.80 -11.42
CA GLY A 216 -6.71 6.04 -12.46
C GLY A 216 -6.73 4.88 -13.44
N PHE A 217 -5.62 4.66 -14.17
CA PHE A 217 -5.43 3.58 -15.15
C PHE A 217 -6.70 3.14 -15.91
N VAL A 218 -7.56 4.10 -16.27
CA VAL A 218 -8.82 3.85 -16.96
C VAL A 218 -8.53 3.76 -18.44
N GLN A 219 -9.28 2.90 -19.12
CA GLN A 219 -9.35 2.87 -20.57
C GLN A 219 -10.81 2.74 -20.99
N PHE A 220 -11.16 3.37 -22.10
CA PHE A 220 -12.50 3.31 -22.63
C PHE A 220 -12.60 2.11 -23.57
N ASN A 221 -13.28 1.06 -23.13
CA ASN A 221 -13.54 -0.15 -23.92
C ASN A 221 -14.91 -0.73 -23.59
N SER A 222 -15.41 -1.63 -24.44
CA SER A 222 -16.71 -2.29 -24.28
C SER A 222 -16.77 -3.29 -23.12
N SER A 223 -15.61 -3.80 -22.67
CA SER A 223 -15.54 -4.79 -21.59
C SER A 223 -15.71 -4.18 -20.18
N GLY A 224 -15.56 -2.86 -20.05
CA GLY A 224 -15.53 -2.14 -18.77
C GLY A 224 -14.29 -2.44 -17.93
N ILE A 225 -13.32 -3.20 -18.45
CA ILE A 225 -12.11 -3.60 -17.71
C ILE A 225 -11.07 -2.48 -17.78
N TYR A 226 -10.56 -2.07 -16.61
CA TYR A 226 -9.54 -1.03 -16.51
C TYR A 226 -8.20 -1.53 -17.08
N TRP A 227 -7.34 -0.59 -17.49
CA TRP A 227 -6.03 -0.95 -18.04
C TRP A 227 -5.17 -1.66 -16.98
N SER A 228 -5.24 -1.20 -15.72
CA SER A 228 -4.55 -1.84 -14.59
C SER A 228 -4.99 -3.28 -14.37
N GLU A 229 -6.29 -3.55 -14.46
CA GLU A 229 -6.83 -4.92 -14.34
C GLU A 229 -6.34 -5.83 -15.46
N GLN A 230 -6.34 -5.36 -16.72
CA GLN A 230 -5.80 -6.13 -17.84
C GLN A 230 -4.30 -6.37 -17.68
N ARG A 231 -3.54 -5.35 -17.29
CA ARG A 231 -2.09 -5.47 -17.10
C ARG A 231 -1.75 -6.46 -15.99
N ALA A 232 -2.51 -6.45 -14.89
CA ALA A 232 -2.37 -7.41 -13.81
C ALA A 232 -2.61 -8.84 -14.33
N ILE A 233 -3.72 -9.11 -15.01
CA ILE A 233 -4.01 -10.43 -15.60
C ILE A 233 -2.89 -10.89 -16.54
N GLN A 234 -2.41 -10.00 -17.41
CA GLN A 234 -1.30 -10.31 -18.31
C GLN A 234 -0.05 -10.73 -17.55
N PHE A 235 0.34 -10.01 -16.49
CA PHE A 235 1.51 -10.39 -15.71
C PHE A 235 1.32 -11.72 -14.98
N LEU A 236 0.17 -11.90 -14.33
CA LEU A 236 -0.14 -13.11 -13.55
C LEU A 236 -0.22 -14.39 -14.40
N ASN A 237 -0.60 -14.27 -15.68
CA ASN A 237 -0.70 -15.42 -16.59
C ASN A 237 0.60 -15.77 -17.34
N HIS A 238 1.56 -14.85 -17.46
CA HIS A 238 2.72 -15.02 -18.36
C HIS A 238 4.09 -15.15 -17.66
N TYR A 239 4.21 -14.64 -16.45
CA TYR A 239 5.26 -15.10 -15.53
C TYR A 239 4.82 -16.41 -14.88
#